data_AF-A0A1F9A2X7-F1
#
_entry.id   AF-A0A1F9A2X7-F1
#
_cell.length_a   1.000
_cell.length_b   1.000
_cell.length_c   1.000
_cell.angle_alpha   90.00
_cell.angle_beta   90.00
_cell.angle_gamma   90.00
#
_symmetry.space_group_name_H-M   'P 1'
#
loop_
_entity.id
_entity.type
_entity.pdbx_description
1 polymer ?
#
loop_
_entity_poly.entity_id
_entity_poly.type
_entity_poly.pdbx_seq_one_letter_code
_entity_poly.pdbx_strand_id
1 'polypeptide(L)'
;MQVAIEPECQKKTRRPRKTEFRVDELPEDVRQAVIDEYRDCNVDYEEWSESSIEDFKKKAENAGFDIRTRTEEGFKGKTYQKPAIYWSGFSSQGDGASFEADIDLNKYIRAHAEDLIKAGIDIFTLRKIINNEPSQGDWELNPFL
;
A
#
# COMPACT_ATOMS: atom_id res chain seq x y z
N MET A 1 15.39 -75.35 -1.45
CA MET A 1 16.64 -74.65 -1.84
C MET A 1 16.36 -73.91 -3.13
N GLN A 2 16.35 -72.58 -3.07
CA GLN A 2 16.26 -71.67 -4.22
C GLN A 2 17.49 -71.76 -5.10
N VAL A 3 17.34 -71.65 -6.42
CA VAL A 3 18.01 -70.64 -7.25
C VAL A 3 17.11 -70.37 -8.46
N ALA A 4 16.53 -69.17 -8.55
CA ALA A 4 16.00 -68.63 -9.80
C ALA A 4 16.85 -67.39 -10.11
N ILE A 5 17.56 -67.44 -11.24
CA ILE A 5 18.23 -66.29 -11.84
C ILE A 5 17.45 -65.99 -13.11
N GLU A 6 16.74 -64.88 -13.13
CA GLU A 6 16.35 -64.20 -14.37
C GLU A 6 16.73 -62.71 -14.25
N PRO A 7 17.44 -62.15 -15.25
CA PRO A 7 17.86 -60.76 -15.22
C PRO A 7 16.76 -59.88 -15.82
N GLU A 8 15.84 -59.42 -14.99
CA GLU A 8 14.92 -58.34 -15.35
C GLU A 8 15.72 -57.03 -15.45
N CYS A 9 15.98 -56.64 -16.71
CA CYS A 9 16.62 -55.40 -17.13
C CYS A 9 15.84 -54.18 -16.63
N GLN A 10 16.15 -53.74 -15.41
CA GLN A 10 15.64 -52.49 -14.86
C GLN A 10 16.24 -51.31 -15.63
N LYS A 11 15.51 -50.80 -16.63
CA LYS A 11 15.80 -49.51 -17.26
C LYS A 11 15.60 -48.40 -16.22
N LYS A 12 16.62 -48.12 -15.43
CA LYS A 12 16.68 -46.95 -14.55
C LYS A 12 16.66 -45.69 -15.43
N THR A 13 15.51 -45.03 -15.49
CA THR A 13 15.38 -43.69 -16.05
C THR A 13 16.23 -42.73 -15.21
N ARG A 14 17.46 -42.49 -15.67
CA ARG A 14 18.35 -41.47 -15.10
C ARG A 14 17.67 -40.12 -15.30
N ARG A 15 17.26 -39.45 -14.21
CA ARG A 15 16.87 -38.04 -14.26
C ARG A 15 18.06 -37.26 -14.84
N PRO A 16 17.86 -36.39 -15.86
CA PRO A 16 18.95 -35.59 -16.37
C PRO A 16 19.50 -34.72 -15.22
N ARG A 17 20.83 -34.65 -15.10
CA ARG A 17 21.48 -33.73 -14.16
C ARG A 17 21.09 -32.31 -14.57
N LYS A 18 20.37 -31.60 -13.69
CA LYS A 18 20.17 -30.17 -13.85
C LYS A 18 21.47 -29.48 -13.45
N THR A 19 21.94 -28.60 -14.33
CA THR A 19 23.04 -27.69 -14.04
C THR A 19 22.38 -26.36 -13.72
N GLU A 20 22.66 -25.81 -12.55
CA GLU A 20 22.16 -24.51 -12.12
C GLU A 20 23.13 -23.44 -12.64
N PHE A 21 22.59 -22.39 -13.25
CA PHE A 21 23.35 -21.25 -13.76
C PHE A 21 22.91 -20.00 -13.02
N ARG A 22 23.85 -19.11 -12.68
CA ARG A 22 23.50 -17.76 -12.20
C ARG A 22 23.12 -16.90 -13.40
N VAL A 23 22.22 -15.94 -13.20
CA VAL A 23 21.77 -15.01 -14.26
C VAL A 23 22.94 -14.23 -14.87
N ASP A 24 23.99 -14.00 -14.08
CA ASP A 24 25.21 -13.27 -14.49
C ASP A 24 26.15 -14.11 -15.36
N GLU A 25 25.95 -15.43 -15.43
CA GLU A 25 26.76 -16.37 -16.22
C GLU A 25 26.17 -16.62 -17.62
N LEU A 26 25.01 -16.02 -17.91
CA LEU A 26 24.30 -16.18 -19.18
C LEU A 26 24.77 -15.15 -20.22
N PRO A 27 24.82 -15.53 -21.51
CA PRO A 27 24.91 -14.58 -22.62
C PRO A 27 23.79 -13.53 -22.56
N GLU A 28 24.07 -12.29 -22.97
CA GLU A 28 23.15 -11.14 -22.83
C GLU A 28 21.78 -11.37 -23.48
N ASP A 29 21.74 -12.01 -24.64
CA ASP A 29 20.53 -12.38 -25.36
C ASP A 29 19.67 -13.40 -24.60
N VAL A 30 20.32 -14.42 -24.01
CA VAL A 30 19.66 -15.44 -23.18
C VAL A 30 19.21 -14.82 -21.86
N ARG A 31 20.01 -13.95 -21.27
CA ARG A 31 19.71 -13.23 -20.02
C ARG A 31 18.45 -12.38 -20.19
N GLN A 32 18.36 -11.60 -21.26
CA GLN A 32 17.20 -10.76 -21.54
C GLN A 32 15.95 -11.61 -21.80
N ALA A 33 16.07 -12.71 -22.55
CA ALA A 33 14.96 -13.63 -22.78
C ALA A 33 14.44 -14.27 -21.48
N VAL A 34 15.33 -14.67 -20.57
CA VAL A 34 14.96 -15.20 -19.26
C VAL A 34 14.31 -14.12 -18.40
N ILE A 35 14.86 -12.90 -18.36
CA ILE A 35 14.26 -11.79 -17.62
C ILE A 35 12.84 -11.50 -18.12
N ASP A 36 12.64 -11.46 -19.44
CA ASP A 36 11.33 -11.18 -20.03
C ASP A 36 10.34 -12.34 -19.81
N GLU A 37 10.79 -13.59 -19.82
CA GLU A 37 9.95 -14.76 -19.50
C GLU A 37 9.44 -14.73 -18.05
N TYR A 38 10.25 -14.23 -17.11
CA TYR A 38 9.88 -14.15 -15.69
C TYR A 38 9.43 -12.76 -15.24
N ARG A 39 9.35 -11.78 -16.15
CA ARG A 39 9.06 -10.37 -15.83
C ARG A 39 7.71 -10.20 -15.13
N ASP A 40 6.71 -10.96 -15.59
CA ASP A 40 5.33 -10.90 -15.07
C ASP A 40 5.04 -12.06 -14.10
N CYS A 41 6.07 -12.73 -13.58
CA CYS A 41 5.87 -13.78 -12.58
C CYS A 41 5.52 -13.14 -11.23
N ASN A 42 4.41 -13.57 -10.62
CA ASN A 42 3.90 -13.09 -9.32
C ASN A 42 3.52 -11.59 -9.26
N VAL A 43 3.22 -10.94 -10.39
CA VAL A 43 2.76 -9.53 -10.40
C VAL A 43 1.28 -9.38 -10.03
N ASP A 44 0.50 -10.46 -10.07
CA ASP A 44 -0.95 -10.46 -9.84
C ASP A 44 -1.35 -10.68 -8.37
N TYR A 45 -0.39 -10.67 -7.43
CA TYR A 45 -0.71 -10.89 -6.02
C TYR A 45 -1.36 -9.64 -5.42
N GLU A 46 -2.69 -9.58 -5.37
CA GLU A 46 -3.45 -8.39 -4.94
C GLU A 46 -3.13 -7.89 -3.53
N GLU A 47 -2.62 -8.74 -2.64
CA GLU A 47 -2.40 -8.44 -1.22
C GLU A 47 -0.98 -7.96 -0.90
N TRP A 48 -0.14 -7.72 -1.92
CA TRP A 48 1.28 -7.36 -1.75
C TRP A 48 1.52 -6.13 -0.86
N SER A 49 0.53 -5.24 -0.78
CA SER A 49 0.60 -3.94 -0.09
C SER A 49 -0.19 -3.89 1.22
N GLU A 50 -0.94 -4.93 1.60
CA GLU A 50 -1.92 -4.85 2.70
C GLU A 50 -1.28 -4.43 4.03
N SER A 51 -0.16 -5.05 4.39
CA SER A 51 0.58 -4.69 5.61
C SER A 51 1.04 -3.23 5.64
N SER A 52 1.44 -2.68 4.48
CA SER A 52 1.88 -1.28 4.35
C SER A 52 0.68 -0.33 4.43
N ILE A 53 -0.46 -0.71 3.86
CA ILE A 53 -1.71 0.02 3.96
C ILE A 53 -2.19 0.07 5.41
N GLU A 54 -2.17 -1.04 6.13
CA GLU A 54 -2.61 -1.08 7.53
C GLU A 54 -1.76 -0.20 8.44
N ASP A 55 -0.43 -0.27 8.31
CA ASP A 55 0.47 0.60 9.07
C ASP A 55 0.27 2.08 8.70
N PHE A 56 0.11 2.38 7.42
CA PHE A 56 -0.19 3.73 6.96
C PHE A 56 -1.51 4.26 7.53
N LYS A 57 -2.59 3.46 7.49
CA LYS A 57 -3.88 3.86 8.07
C LYS A 57 -3.75 4.19 9.55
N LYS A 58 -3.01 3.37 10.32
CA LYS A 58 -2.78 3.62 11.75
C LYS A 58 -1.99 4.91 11.99
N LYS A 59 -0.96 5.17 11.18
CA LYS A 59 -0.18 6.42 11.25
C LYS A 59 -1.00 7.64 10.87
N ALA A 60 -1.78 7.55 9.79
CA ALA A 60 -2.69 8.60 9.34
C ALA A 60 -3.71 8.93 10.43
N GLU A 61 -4.32 7.91 11.04
CA GLU A 61 -5.27 8.07 12.12
C GLU A 61 -4.65 8.83 13.29
N ASN A 62 -3.45 8.45 13.71
CA ASN A 62 -2.71 9.14 14.78
C ASN A 62 -2.36 10.60 14.44
N ALA A 63 -2.16 10.91 13.15
CA ALA A 63 -1.92 12.26 12.66
C ALA A 63 -3.20 13.09 12.48
N GLY A 64 -4.39 12.53 12.73
CA GLY A 64 -5.68 13.21 12.60
C GLY A 64 -6.36 13.04 11.24
N PHE A 65 -5.90 12.09 10.42
CA PHE A 65 -6.50 11.78 9.13
C PHE A 65 -7.27 10.45 9.20
N ASP A 66 -8.52 10.45 8.76
CA ASP A 66 -9.32 9.23 8.57
C ASP A 66 -9.35 8.86 7.08
N ILE A 67 -8.65 7.78 6.71
CA ILE A 67 -8.51 7.36 5.32
C ILE A 67 -9.85 6.87 4.79
N ARG A 68 -10.33 7.50 3.71
CA ARG A 68 -11.60 7.14 3.11
C ARG A 68 -11.57 5.72 2.56
N THR A 69 -12.73 5.08 2.56
CA THR A 69 -12.93 3.76 1.94
C THR A 69 -13.82 3.92 0.72
N ARG A 70 -13.41 3.36 -0.41
CA ARG A 70 -14.11 3.41 -1.69
C ARG A 70 -14.51 2.02 -2.13
N THR A 71 -15.72 1.93 -2.68
CA THR A 71 -16.18 0.74 -3.38
C THR A 71 -15.54 0.68 -4.77
N GLU A 72 -14.81 -0.39 -5.06
CA GLU A 72 -14.28 -0.68 -6.39
C GLU A 72 -14.94 -1.94 -6.95
N GLU A 73 -15.24 -1.91 -8.26
CA GLU A 73 -15.71 -3.08 -9.00
C GLU A 73 -14.51 -3.92 -9.43
N GLY A 74 -14.39 -5.11 -8.86
CA GLY A 74 -13.39 -6.10 -9.23
C GLY A 74 -13.81 -6.94 -10.43
N PHE A 75 -12.90 -7.83 -10.83
CA PHE A 75 -13.12 -8.75 -11.94
C PHE A 75 -14.32 -9.68 -11.65
N LYS A 76 -15.22 -9.85 -12.64
CA LYS A 76 -16.50 -10.60 -12.54
C LYS A 76 -17.59 -9.95 -11.67
N GLY A 77 -17.63 -8.62 -11.57
CA GLY A 77 -18.77 -7.90 -10.96
C GLY A 77 -18.86 -8.03 -9.43
N LYS A 78 -17.75 -8.40 -8.79
CA LYS A 78 -17.64 -8.37 -7.33
C LYS A 78 -17.27 -6.95 -6.90
N THR A 79 -17.91 -6.42 -5.88
CA THR A 79 -17.52 -5.14 -5.28
C THR A 79 -16.66 -5.38 -4.06
N TYR A 80 -15.60 -4.60 -3.91
CA TYR A 80 -14.71 -4.63 -2.76
C TYR A 80 -14.58 -3.23 -2.17
N GLN A 81 -14.50 -3.15 -0.85
CA GLN A 81 -14.18 -1.91 -0.15
C GLN A 81 -12.66 -1.82 -0.02
N LYS A 82 -12.04 -0.83 -0.67
CA LYS A 82 -10.61 -0.58 -0.58
C LYS A 82 -10.35 0.82 0.00
N PRO A 83 -9.30 1.01 0.81
CA PRO A 83 -8.91 2.35 1.21
C PRO A 83 -8.54 3.17 -0.03
N ALA A 84 -8.92 4.45 -0.04
CA ALA A 84 -8.66 5.39 -1.11
C ALA A 84 -7.17 5.82 -1.11
N ILE A 85 -6.30 4.86 -1.39
CA ILE A 85 -4.85 5.01 -1.53
C ILE A 85 -4.51 4.60 -2.97
N TYR A 86 -3.82 5.47 -3.67
CA TYR A 86 -3.53 5.32 -5.10
C TYR A 86 -2.03 5.28 -5.31
N TRP A 87 -1.60 4.48 -6.28
CA TRP A 87 -0.22 4.45 -6.75
C TRP A 87 -0.21 4.67 -8.26
N SER A 88 0.68 5.53 -8.74
CA SER A 88 0.86 5.80 -10.17
C SER A 88 2.33 6.04 -10.50
N GLY A 89 2.81 5.53 -11.62
CA GLY A 89 4.13 5.89 -12.17
C GLY A 89 5.32 5.74 -11.19
N PHE A 90 5.80 4.51 -11.01
CA PHE A 90 7.06 4.25 -10.28
C PHE A 90 8.30 4.62 -11.13
N SER A 91 8.40 5.88 -11.57
CA SER A 91 9.58 6.37 -12.30
C SER A 91 10.80 6.54 -11.38
N SER A 92 10.58 6.61 -10.07
CA SER A 92 11.57 6.55 -8.98
C SER A 92 10.96 5.90 -7.74
N GLN A 93 11.79 5.29 -6.88
CA GLN A 93 11.34 4.63 -5.66
C GLN A 93 10.74 5.66 -4.69
N GLY A 94 9.43 5.58 -4.43
CA GLY A 94 8.72 6.48 -3.51
C GLY A 94 7.85 7.55 -4.17
N ASP A 95 7.91 7.72 -5.49
CA ASP A 95 7.02 8.61 -6.21
C ASP A 95 5.71 7.91 -6.58
N GLY A 96 4.62 8.68 -6.55
CA GLY A 96 3.34 8.25 -7.12
C GLY A 96 2.25 7.81 -6.16
N ALA A 97 2.50 7.83 -4.85
CA ALA A 97 1.49 7.50 -3.85
C ALA A 97 0.65 8.73 -3.46
N SER A 98 -0.68 8.62 -3.54
CA SER A 98 -1.62 9.63 -3.06
C SER A 98 -2.76 8.97 -2.28
N PHE A 99 -3.51 9.74 -1.49
CA PHE A 99 -4.62 9.22 -0.71
C PHE A 99 -5.72 10.27 -0.51
N GLU A 100 -6.93 9.79 -0.23
CA GLU A 100 -8.05 10.63 0.22
C GLU A 100 -8.37 10.34 1.69
N ALA A 101 -8.58 11.41 2.46
CA ALA A 101 -8.89 11.31 3.88
C ALA A 101 -9.82 12.44 4.32
N ASP A 102 -10.62 12.16 5.35
CA ASP A 102 -11.29 13.17 6.15
C ASP A 102 -10.38 13.61 7.30
N ILE A 103 -10.54 14.84 7.78
CA ILE A 103 -9.68 15.41 8.83
C ILE A 103 -10.48 15.50 10.13
N ASP A 104 -10.03 14.79 11.16
CA ASP A 104 -10.44 15.08 12.54
C ASP A 104 -9.61 16.28 13.01
N LEU A 105 -10.21 17.46 12.93
CA LEU A 105 -9.52 18.71 13.26
C LEU A 105 -8.99 18.74 14.70
N ASN A 106 -9.67 18.11 15.65
CA ASN A 106 -9.22 18.06 17.04
C ASN A 106 -7.97 17.19 17.19
N LYS A 107 -7.98 16.01 16.56
CA LYS A 107 -6.84 15.09 16.57
C LYS A 107 -5.66 15.67 15.79
N TYR A 108 -5.93 16.31 14.67
CA TYR A 108 -4.96 17.01 13.84
C TYR A 108 -4.26 18.15 14.60
N ILE A 109 -5.03 19.06 15.21
CA ILE A 109 -4.43 20.17 15.98
C ILE A 109 -3.55 19.64 17.12
N ARG A 110 -3.98 18.59 17.82
CA ARG A 110 -3.19 17.98 18.89
C ARG A 110 -1.89 17.34 18.38
N ALA A 111 -1.93 16.71 17.22
CA ALA A 111 -0.76 16.07 16.61
C ALA A 111 0.23 17.10 16.02
N HIS A 112 -0.26 18.24 15.54
CA HIS A 112 0.51 19.22 14.77
C HIS A 112 0.62 20.59 15.46
N ALA A 113 0.38 20.68 16.78
CA ALA A 113 0.28 21.95 17.49
C ALA A 113 1.53 22.83 17.31
N GLU A 114 2.72 22.23 17.41
CA GLU A 114 3.99 22.94 17.23
C GLU A 114 4.13 23.54 15.84
N ASP A 115 3.74 22.80 14.80
CA ASP A 115 3.87 23.23 13.41
C ASP A 115 2.84 24.30 13.06
N LEU A 116 1.63 24.21 13.63
CA LEU A 116 0.61 25.25 13.51
C LEU A 116 1.03 26.55 14.20
N ILE A 117 1.68 26.46 15.37
CA ILE A 117 2.22 27.63 16.07
C ILE A 117 3.38 28.25 15.28
N LYS A 118 4.28 27.44 14.72
CA LYS A 118 5.36 27.91 13.82
C LYS A 118 4.81 28.56 12.55
N ALA A 119 3.68 28.08 12.03
CA ALA A 119 2.97 28.69 10.91
C ALA A 119 2.25 30.00 11.28
N GLY A 120 2.25 30.39 12.55
CA GLY A 120 1.71 31.65 13.05
C GLY A 120 0.28 31.58 13.58
N ILE A 121 -0.29 30.39 13.76
CA ILE A 121 -1.62 30.24 14.36
C ILE A 121 -1.48 30.40 15.88
N ASP A 122 -2.27 31.32 16.46
CA ASP A 122 -2.19 31.58 17.89
C ASP A 122 -2.80 30.44 18.71
N ILE A 123 -2.20 30.22 19.89
CA ILE A 123 -2.59 29.13 20.80
C ILE A 123 -4.02 29.26 21.31
N PHE A 124 -4.57 30.48 21.37
CA PHE A 124 -5.94 30.71 21.83
C PHE A 124 -6.96 30.26 20.77
N THR A 125 -6.70 30.53 19.49
CA THR A 125 -7.50 30.02 18.36
C THR A 125 -7.49 28.50 18.32
N LEU A 126 -6.31 27.87 18.45
CA LEU A 126 -6.23 26.40 18.49
C LEU A 126 -7.03 25.82 19.65
N ARG A 127 -6.92 26.43 20.84
CA ARG A 127 -7.68 26.01 22.03
C ARG A 127 -9.19 26.15 21.84
N LYS A 128 -9.63 27.24 21.20
CA LYS A 128 -11.04 27.50 20.91
C LYS A 128 -11.64 26.44 19.99
N ILE A 129 -10.91 26.08 18.93
CA ILE A 129 -11.29 25.00 18.01
C ILE A 129 -11.37 23.67 18.75
N ILE A 130 -10.35 23.34 19.57
CA ILE A 130 -10.33 22.10 20.35
C ILE A 130 -11.54 21.99 21.29
N ASN A 131 -11.97 23.10 21.86
CA ASN A 131 -13.08 23.16 22.81
C ASN A 131 -14.45 23.30 22.14
N ASN A 132 -14.54 23.33 20.80
CA ASN A 132 -15.75 23.69 20.06
C ASN A 132 -16.39 24.99 20.57
N GLU A 133 -15.58 25.95 21.02
CA GLU A 133 -16.06 27.24 21.48
C GLU A 133 -16.49 28.07 20.26
N PRO A 134 -17.71 28.64 20.25
CA PRO A 134 -18.20 29.39 19.10
C PRO A 134 -17.28 30.57 18.80
N SER A 135 -16.96 30.78 17.52
CA SER A 135 -16.35 32.03 17.07
C SER A 135 -17.26 33.19 17.49
N GLN A 136 -16.88 33.97 18.51
CA GLN A 136 -17.42 35.32 18.70
C GLN A 136 -17.30 36.07 17.36
N GLY A 137 -18.40 36.11 16.63
CA GLY A 137 -18.50 36.60 15.26
C GLY A 137 -19.60 35.82 14.54
N ASP A 138 -20.70 36.52 14.25
CA ASP A 138 -21.78 36.14 13.33
C ASP A 138 -22.97 35.31 13.86
N TRP A 139 -23.69 35.85 14.86
CA TRP A 139 -25.11 35.51 15.04
C TRP A 139 -26.05 36.66 15.43
N GLU A 140 -25.62 37.93 15.40
CA GLU A 140 -26.59 39.03 15.36
C GLU A 140 -26.88 39.39 13.90
N LEU A 141 -27.81 38.62 13.31
CA LEU A 141 -28.67 39.17 12.27
C LEU A 141 -29.33 40.42 12.86
N ASN A 142 -28.89 41.56 12.36
CA ASN A 142 -29.37 42.89 12.70
C ASN A 142 -30.92 42.90 12.72
N PRO A 143 -31.60 43.07 13.86
CA PRO A 143 -33.06 43.05 13.94
C PRO A 143 -33.72 44.36 13.43
N PHE A 144 -33.01 45.13 12.59
CA PHE A 144 -33.48 46.38 11.99
C PHE A 144 -33.63 46.28 10.45
N LEU A 145 -34.30 45.23 9.98
CA LEU A 145 -35.01 45.19 8.71
C LEU A 145 -36.45 44.71 8.95
#